data_AF-A0A1G7P590-F1
#
_entry.id   AF-A0A1G7P590-F1
#
_cell.length_a   1.000
_cell.length_b   1.000
_cell.length_c   1.000
_cell.angle_alpha   90.00
_cell.angle_beta   90.00
_cell.angle_gamma   90.00
#
_symmetry.space_group_name_H-M   'P 1'
#
loop_
_entity.id
_entity.type
_entity.pdbx_description
1 polymer ?
#
loop_
_entity_poly.entity_id
_entity_poly.type
_entity_poly.pdbx_seq_one_letter_code
_entity_poly.pdbx_strand_id
1 'polypeptide(L)'
;MSAVAGKIKRLRTRSGLTQEQMAERIHLTLGAWQKIENGITRIDIERLTQIAEVLETSLADIINGDEGIFVHQEIGKNENIYNKEVTVNNHISDSERELFIKIIADKDKEIDFLRGLLNDKKSSN
;
A
#
# COMPACT_ATOMS: atom_id res chain seq x y z
N MET A 1 15.14 -13.06 1.92
CA MET A 1 15.16 -11.65 2.36
C MET A 1 14.71 -11.63 3.82
N SER A 2 15.39 -10.92 4.71
CA SER A 2 14.97 -10.80 6.13
C SER A 2 13.63 -10.06 6.23
N ALA A 3 12.75 -10.46 7.15
CA ALA A 3 11.45 -9.82 7.38
C ALA A 3 11.60 -8.31 7.63
N VAL A 4 12.60 -7.92 8.44
CA VAL A 4 12.94 -6.52 8.74
C VAL A 4 13.42 -5.78 7.48
N ALA A 5 14.32 -6.39 6.70
CA ALA A 5 14.84 -5.78 5.47
C ALA A 5 13.72 -5.56 4.43
N GLY A 6 12.80 -6.52 4.30
CA GLY A 6 11.61 -6.38 3.47
C GLY A 6 10.69 -5.26 3.95
N LYS A 7 10.50 -5.12 5.27
CA LYS A 7 9.68 -4.06 5.85
C LYS A 7 10.27 -2.67 5.63
N ILE A 8 11.58 -2.49 5.86
CA ILE A 8 12.30 -1.24 5.56
C ILE A 8 12.10 -0.85 4.09
N LYS A 9 12.26 -1.80 3.15
CA LYS A 9 12.09 -1.55 1.73
C LYS A 9 10.68 -1.07 1.39
N ARG A 10 9.63 -1.71 1.94
CA ARG A 10 8.24 -1.31 1.72
C ARG A 10 7.95 0.08 2.29
N LEU A 11 8.40 0.34 3.52
CA LEU A 11 8.23 1.63 4.19
C LEU A 11 8.88 2.74 3.36
N ARG A 12 10.13 2.56 2.93
CA ARG A 12 10.82 3.49 2.04
C ARG A 12 10.02 3.78 0.77
N THR A 13 9.54 2.73 0.08
CA THR A 13 8.78 2.93 -1.17
C THR A 13 7.46 3.66 -0.93
N ARG A 14 6.80 3.42 0.20
CA ARG A 14 5.56 4.11 0.59
C ARG A 14 5.80 5.59 0.90
N SER A 15 6.95 5.92 1.48
CA SER A 15 7.37 7.29 1.73
C SER A 15 7.92 8.00 0.48
N GLY A 16 7.92 7.35 -0.69
CA GLY A 16 8.36 7.94 -1.96
C GLY A 16 9.87 8.19 -2.07
N LEU A 17 10.68 7.63 -1.15
CA LEU A 17 12.13 7.86 -1.11
C LEU A 17 12.88 6.88 -2.02
N THR A 18 13.86 7.38 -2.78
CA THR A 18 14.79 6.52 -3.53
C THR A 18 15.82 5.85 -2.63
N GLN A 19 16.53 4.85 -3.14
CA GLN A 19 17.60 4.20 -2.39
C GLN A 19 18.76 5.17 -2.10
N GLU A 20 19.07 6.04 -3.05
CA GLU A 20 20.08 7.09 -2.95
C GLU A 20 19.71 8.10 -1.87
N GLN A 21 18.45 8.56 -1.85
CA GLN A 21 17.97 9.50 -0.84
C GLN A 21 18.01 8.91 0.57
N MET A 22 17.65 7.63 0.73
CA MET A 22 17.80 6.97 2.03
C MET A 22 19.26 6.87 2.45
N ALA A 23 20.13 6.40 1.54
CA ALA A 23 21.55 6.26 1.80
C ALA A 23 22.17 7.60 2.25
N GLU A 24 21.83 8.70 1.56
CA GLU A 24 22.28 10.04 1.92
C GLU A 24 21.81 10.47 3.32
N ARG A 25 20.52 10.27 3.63
CA ARG A 25 19.92 10.68 4.92
C ARG A 25 20.49 9.96 6.14
N ILE A 26 21.02 8.75 5.97
CA ILE A 26 21.66 7.99 7.06
C ILE A 26 23.18 7.88 6.90
N HIS A 27 23.77 8.70 6.03
CA HIS A 27 25.21 8.80 5.78
C HIS A 27 25.86 7.46 5.37
N LEU A 28 25.21 6.74 4.46
CA LEU A 28 25.71 5.51 3.85
C LEU A 28 25.91 5.68 2.35
N THR A 29 26.69 4.78 1.77
CA THR A 29 26.76 4.64 0.32
C THR A 29 25.52 3.91 -0.19
N LEU A 30 25.15 4.15 -1.46
CA LEU A 30 24.05 3.43 -2.11
C LEU A 30 24.21 1.91 -2.00
N GLY A 31 25.42 1.40 -2.23
CA GLY A 31 25.72 -0.04 -2.13
C GLY A 31 25.55 -0.59 -0.71
N ALA A 32 25.89 0.19 0.33
CA ALA A 32 25.66 -0.20 1.71
C ALA A 32 24.15 -0.27 2.03
N TRP A 33 23.38 0.73 1.57
CA TRP A 33 21.92 0.73 1.69
C TRP A 33 21.27 -0.45 0.96
N GLN A 34 21.71 -0.77 -0.26
CA GLN A 34 21.20 -1.92 -1.01
C GLN A 34 21.43 -3.24 -0.27
N LYS A 35 22.59 -3.42 0.36
CA LYS A 35 22.86 -4.61 1.18
C LYS A 35 21.96 -4.68 2.41
N ILE A 36 21.62 -3.53 3.00
CA ILE A 36 20.62 -3.42 4.09
C ILE A 36 19.25 -3.88 3.59
N GLU A 37 18.73 -3.31 2.49
CA GLU A 37 17.39 -3.65 1.97
C GLU A 37 17.28 -5.10 1.48
N ASN A 38 18.39 -5.70 1.05
CA ASN A 38 18.44 -7.10 0.65
C ASN A 38 18.65 -8.07 1.84
N GLY A 39 18.89 -7.54 3.05
CA GLY A 39 19.13 -8.32 4.26
C GLY A 39 20.49 -9.03 4.30
N ILE A 40 21.47 -8.52 3.54
CA ILE A 40 22.85 -9.04 3.50
C ILE A 40 23.64 -8.50 4.69
N THR A 41 23.45 -7.23 5.04
CA THR A 41 24.12 -6.58 6.17
C THR A 41 23.35 -6.82 7.46
N ARG A 42 24.04 -7.24 8.53
CA ARG A 42 23.48 -7.21 9.89
C ARG A 42 23.37 -5.76 10.35
N ILE A 43 22.20 -5.39 10.84
CA ILE A 43 21.85 -4.05 11.32
C ILE A 43 21.73 -4.12 12.84
N ASP A 44 22.33 -3.15 13.52
CA ASP A 44 22.16 -2.95 14.96
C ASP A 44 20.95 -2.06 15.27
N ILE A 45 20.58 -1.98 16.55
CA ILE A 45 19.39 -1.23 17.00
C ILE A 45 19.55 0.27 16.74
N GLU A 46 20.76 0.82 16.92
CA GLU A 46 21.03 2.24 16.70
C GLU A 46 20.77 2.62 15.25
N ARG A 47 21.29 1.84 14.30
CA ARG A 47 21.05 2.04 12.88
C ARG A 47 19.59 1.84 12.51
N LEU A 48 18.92 0.86 13.11
CA LEU A 48 17.49 0.64 12.88
C LEU A 48 16.65 1.83 13.38
N THR A 49 17.08 2.47 14.47
CA THR A 49 16.44 3.67 15.01
C THR A 49 16.60 4.86 14.08
N GLN A 50 17.80 5.10 13.54
CA GLN A 50 18.02 6.13 12.52
C GLN A 50 17.15 5.93 11.28
N ILE A 51 17.00 4.68 10.84
CA ILE A 51 16.12 4.34 9.72
C ILE A 51 14.66 4.65 10.07
N ALA A 52 14.22 4.36 11.29
CA ALA A 52 12.88 4.66 11.75
C ALA A 52 12.59 6.17 11.76
N GLU A 53 13.54 6.98 12.22
CA GLU A 53 13.44 8.44 12.22
C GLU A 53 13.29 9.00 10.81
N VAL A 54 14.12 8.55 9.87
CA VAL A 54 14.06 9.01 8.46
C VAL A 54 12.75 8.60 7.78
N LEU A 55 12.20 7.45 8.14
CA LEU A 55 10.94 6.94 7.60
C LEU A 55 9.70 7.43 8.37
N GLU A 56 9.88 8.28 9.37
CA GLU A 56 8.83 8.84 10.22
C GLU A 56 7.92 7.74 10.84
N THR A 57 8.55 6.68 11.35
CA THR A 57 7.87 5.51 11.93
C THR A 57 8.55 5.10 13.24
N SER A 58 7.92 4.22 14.03
CA SER A 58 8.57 3.73 15.24
C SER A 58 9.50 2.55 14.97
N LEU A 59 10.50 2.36 15.82
CA LEU A 59 11.35 1.17 15.79
C LEU A 59 10.52 -0.11 15.93
N ALA A 60 9.48 -0.07 16.77
CA ALA A 60 8.54 -1.18 16.96
C ALA A 60 7.82 -1.52 15.66
N ASP A 61 7.40 -0.52 14.88
CA ASP A 61 6.77 -0.76 13.57
C ASP A 61 7.71 -1.50 12.63
N ILE A 62 9.02 -1.20 12.64
CA ILE A 62 9.99 -1.87 11.77
C ILE A 62 10.27 -3.32 12.21
N ILE A 63 10.31 -3.56 13.53
CA ILE A 63 10.67 -4.87 14.11
C ILE A 63 9.47 -5.82 14.17
N ASN A 64 8.30 -5.30 14.54
CA ASN A 64 7.09 -6.11 14.64
C ASN A 64 6.74 -6.64 13.25
N GLY A 65 6.33 -7.91 13.19
CA GLY A 65 5.68 -8.44 12.00
C GLY A 65 4.51 -7.53 11.61
N ASP A 66 4.17 -7.48 10.33
CA ASP A 66 2.89 -6.86 9.97
C ASP A 66 1.82 -7.51 10.84
N GLU A 67 1.06 -6.70 11.60
CA GLU A 67 -0.09 -7.20 12.34
C GLU A 67 -0.91 -7.98 11.31
N GLY A 68 -0.92 -9.30 11.44
CA GLY A 68 -1.66 -10.13 10.52
C GLY A 68 -3.08 -9.59 10.47
N ILE A 69 -3.62 -9.40 9.27
CA ILE A 69 -5.04 -9.15 9.14
C ILE A 69 -5.72 -10.38 9.73
N PHE A 70 -6.26 -10.25 10.94
CA PHE A 70 -7.09 -11.27 11.56
C PHE A 70 -8.42 -11.29 10.79
N VAL A 71 -8.44 -12.03 9.68
CA VAL A 71 -9.68 -12.30 8.96
C VAL A 71 -10.44 -13.32 9.81
N HIS A 72 -11.44 -12.84 10.57
CA HIS A 72 -12.42 -13.73 11.20
C HIS A 72 -13.30 -14.31 10.08
N GLN A 73 -12.86 -15.41 9.48
CA GLN A 73 -13.70 -16.22 8.63
C GLN A 73 -14.33 -17.29 9.51
N GLU A 74 -15.66 -17.30 9.63
CA GLU A 74 -16.38 -18.44 10.20
C GLU A 74 -16.17 -19.65 9.27
N ILE A 75 -15.07 -20.38 9.48
CA ILE A 75 -14.87 -21.67 8.85
C ILE A 75 -15.71 -22.66 9.64
N GLY A 76 -16.80 -23.14 9.03
CA GLY A 76 -17.57 -24.25 9.56
C GLY A 76 -16.63 -25.40 9.89
N LYS A 77 -16.59 -25.76 11.20
CA LYS A 77 -15.78 -26.79 11.85
C LYS A 77 -15.10 -27.78 10.90
N ASN A 78 -13.93 -27.43 10.38
CA ASN A 78 -13.04 -28.40 9.74
C ASN A 78 -11.63 -28.09 10.22
N GLU A 79 -11.19 -28.94 11.14
CA GLU A 79 -9.86 -28.96 11.74
C GLU A 79 -8.84 -29.26 10.64
N ASN A 80 -8.05 -28.26 10.24
CA ASN A 80 -6.69 -28.36 9.69
C ASN A 80 -6.20 -26.95 9.30
N ILE A 81 -5.85 -26.14 10.30
CA ILE A 81 -5.27 -24.81 10.10
C ILE A 81 -3.75 -24.97 10.01
N TYR A 82 -3.26 -25.32 8.83
CA TYR A 82 -1.85 -25.11 8.48
C TYR A 82 -1.73 -23.72 7.86
N ASN A 83 -0.69 -22.97 8.28
CA ASN A 83 -0.34 -21.61 7.84
C ASN A 83 -0.49 -21.43 6.32
N LYS A 84 -1.69 -21.04 5.88
CA LYS A 84 -1.96 -20.71 4.50
C LYS A 84 -1.63 -19.23 4.36
N GLU A 85 -0.66 -18.90 3.50
CA GLU A 85 -0.48 -17.53 3.05
C GLU A 85 -1.83 -17.02 2.55
N VAL A 86 -2.42 -16.08 3.28
CA VAL A 86 -3.67 -15.44 2.89
C VAL A 86 -3.29 -14.38 1.86
N THR A 87 -3.42 -14.72 0.58
CA THR A 87 -3.40 -13.72 -0.49
C THR A 87 -4.70 -12.92 -0.38
N VAL A 88 -4.64 -11.74 0.23
CA VAL A 88 -5.77 -10.79 0.22
C VAL A 88 -5.86 -10.19 -1.19
N ASN A 89 -6.57 -10.88 -2.08
CA ASN A 89 -6.96 -10.32 -3.36
C ASN A 89 -8.13 -9.38 -3.11
N ASN A 90 -7.86 -8.07 -3.10
CA ASN A 90 -8.86 -7.01 -3.00
C ASN A 90 -9.64 -6.86 -4.33
N HIS A 91 -10.11 -7.99 -4.89
CA HIS A 91 -10.83 -8.02 -6.15
C HIS A 91 -12.26 -7.58 -5.90
N ILE A 92 -12.63 -6.42 -6.43
CA ILE A 92 -14.03 -6.00 -6.56
C ILE A 92 -14.76 -7.10 -7.33
N SER A 93 -15.87 -7.62 -6.80
CA SER A 93 -16.63 -8.67 -7.48
C SER A 93 -17.11 -8.17 -8.84
N ASP A 94 -17.27 -9.08 -9.80
CA ASP A 94 -17.75 -8.71 -11.14
C ASP A 94 -19.13 -8.03 -11.07
N SER A 95 -19.96 -8.42 -10.11
CA SER A 95 -21.25 -7.78 -9.82
C SER A 95 -21.13 -6.34 -9.32
N GLU A 96 -20.16 -6.04 -8.46
CA GLU A 96 -19.93 -4.67 -7.99
C GLU A 96 -19.39 -3.78 -9.12
N ARG A 97 -18.50 -4.34 -9.95
CA ARG A 97 -17.98 -3.66 -11.15
C ARG A 97 -19.11 -3.34 -12.12
N GLU A 98 -20.01 -4.28 -12.38
CA GLU A 98 -21.16 -4.08 -13.26
C GLU A 98 -22.08 -2.98 -12.72
N LEU A 99 -22.35 -2.99 -11.42
CA LEU A 99 -23.13 -1.93 -10.78
C LEU A 99 -22.49 -0.55 -10.93
N PHE A 100 -21.16 -0.44 -10.72
CA PHE A 100 -20.45 0.83 -10.90
C PHE A 100 -20.50 1.33 -12.35
N ILE A 101 -20.32 0.44 -13.33
CA ILE A 101 -20.42 0.80 -14.75
C ILE A 101 -21.81 1.35 -15.05
N LYS A 102 -22.87 0.71 -14.53
CA LYS A 102 -24.25 1.17 -14.72
C LYS A 102 -24.49 2.55 -14.11
N ILE A 103 -24.03 2.77 -12.88
CA ILE A 103 -24.17 4.05 -12.19
C ILE A 103 -23.44 5.17 -12.96
N ILE A 104 -22.24 4.90 -13.47
CA ILE A 104 -21.48 5.87 -14.27
C ILE A 104 -22.25 6.22 -15.55
N ALA A 105 -22.74 5.21 -16.27
CA ALA A 105 -23.49 5.44 -17.51
C ALA A 105 -24.77 6.26 -17.28
N ASP A 106 -25.47 6.05 -16.18
CA ASP A 106 -26.67 6.84 -15.84
C ASP A 106 -26.32 8.27 -15.41
N LYS A 107 -25.18 8.47 -14.73
CA LYS A 107 -24.66 9.81 -14.42
C LYS A 107 -24.23 10.58 -15.67
N ASP A 108 -23.63 9.92 -16.64
CA ASP A 108 -23.23 10.57 -17.90
C ASP A 108 -24.44 11.07 -18.69
N LYS A 109 -25.52 10.28 -18.75
CA LYS A 109 -26.80 10.70 -19.36
C LYS A 109 -27.38 11.94 -18.67
N GLU A 110 -27.36 11.97 -17.34
CA GLU A 110 -27.85 13.11 -16.57
C GLU A 110 -27.00 14.37 -16.83
N ILE A 111 -25.66 14.20 -16.90
CA ILE A 111 -24.75 15.30 -17.24
C ILE A 111 -25.05 15.85 -18.64
N ASP A 112 -25.26 14.98 -19.63
CA ASP A 112 -25.57 15.38 -20.99
C ASP A 112 -26.92 16.10 -21.08
N PHE A 113 -27.93 15.61 -20.37
CA PHE A 113 -29.23 16.26 -20.27
C PHE A 113 -29.11 17.67 -19.67
N LEU A 114 -28.42 17.81 -18.53
CA LEU A 114 -28.23 19.10 -17.86
C LEU A 114 -27.41 20.08 -18.72
N ARG A 115 -26.39 19.59 -19.44
CA ARG A 115 -25.61 20.39 -20.39
C ARG A 115 -26.46 20.87 -21.56
N GLY A 116 -27.37 20.03 -22.07
CA GLY A 116 -28.34 20.42 -23.10
C GLY A 116 -29.22 21.59 -22.64
N LEU A 117 -29.85 21.45 -21.47
CA LEU A 117 -30.68 22.52 -20.89
C LEU A 117 -29.93 23.84 -20.68
N LEU A 118 -28.66 23.76 -20.27
CA LEU A 118 -27.82 24.95 -20.09
C LEU A 118 -27.46 25.62 -21.41
N ASN A 119 -27.21 24.84 -22.47
CA ASN A 119 -26.94 25.39 -23.80
C ASN A 119 -28.18 26.06 -24.38
N ASP A 120 -29.36 25.44 -24.25
CA ASP A 120 -30.62 26.01 -24.73
C ASP A 120 -30.97 27.33 -24.02
N LYS A 121 -30.70 27.43 -22.72
CA LYS A 121 -30.82 28.69 -21.96
C LYS A 121 -29.82 29.76 -22.38
N LYS A 122 -28.60 29.39 -22.77
CA LYS A 122 -27.58 30.35 -23.27
C LYS A 122 -27.90 30.85 -24.68
N SER A 123 -28.56 30.06 -25.51
CA SER A 123 -29.00 30.47 -26.85
C SER A 123 -30.27 31.32 -26.88
N SER A 124 -30.97 31.46 -25.74
CA SER A 124 -32.22 32.20 -25.61
C SER A 124 -32.07 33.59 -24.95
N ASN A 125 -30.83 34.03 -24.67
CA ASN A 125 -30.45 35.36 -24.18
C ASN A 125 -29.51 36.03 -25.20
#